data_AF-A0A923Y209-F1
#
_entry.id   AF-A0A923Y209-F1
#
_cell.length_a   1.000
_cell.length_b   1.000
_cell.length_c   1.000
_cell.angle_alpha   90.00
_cell.angle_beta   90.00
_cell.angle_gamma   90.00
#
_symmetry.space_group_name_H-M   'P 1'
#
loop_
_entity.id
_entity.type
_entity.pdbx_description
1 polymer ?
#
loop_
_entity_poly.entity_id
_entity_poly.type
_entity_poly.pdbx_seq_one_letter_code
_entity_poly.pdbx_strand_id
1 'polypeptide(L)'
;MKRYAGVAKRPGSTIWQWSQKVPDDLRQQYPTQWAHRCSLKTSDLREANELATRLHADWLGRFAAKRLALNPQRIETVTPELSKMLAQRVSAALLRNDDLLRRDPSAARLFLDTLRQFRMPTGLLIGSSAPTPAHVGEQVPLRPLDGLSIE
;
A
#
# COMPACT_ATOMS: atom_id res chain seq x y z
N MET A 1 -7.81 38.89 -20.86
CA MET A 1 -7.09 37.63 -20.53
C MET A 1 -8.00 36.73 -19.70
N LYS A 2 -8.14 35.45 -20.07
CA LYS A 2 -8.99 34.50 -19.34
C LYS A 2 -8.24 33.96 -18.12
N ARG A 3 -8.93 33.85 -16.99
CA ARG A 3 -8.41 33.27 -15.74
C ARG A 3 -8.23 31.76 -15.86
N TYR A 4 -7.13 31.24 -15.33
CA TYR A 4 -6.83 29.81 -15.30
C TYR A 4 -7.81 29.04 -14.40
N ALA A 5 -8.01 27.75 -14.67
CA ALA A 5 -8.93 26.92 -13.90
C ALA A 5 -8.50 26.85 -12.42
N GLY A 6 -9.46 26.98 -11.50
CA GLY A 6 -9.18 26.99 -10.07
C GLY A 6 -8.58 28.29 -9.53
N VAL A 7 -8.28 29.29 -10.39
CA VAL A 7 -7.88 30.64 -9.98
C VAL A 7 -9.11 31.49 -9.69
N ALA A 8 -9.23 31.95 -8.45
CA ALA A 8 -10.32 32.78 -7.98
C ALA A 8 -9.81 33.92 -7.10
N LYS A 9 -10.60 34.99 -7.01
CA LYS A 9 -10.34 36.13 -6.14
C LYS A 9 -11.43 36.17 -5.08
N ARG A 10 -11.05 36.37 -3.83
CA ARG A 10 -12.02 36.52 -2.73
C ARG A 10 -12.65 37.92 -2.80
N PRO A 11 -13.96 38.08 -2.56
CA PRO A 11 -14.58 39.40 -2.43
C PRO A 11 -13.81 40.24 -1.40
N GLY A 12 -13.39 41.45 -1.78
CA GLY A 12 -12.62 42.36 -0.92
C GLY A 12 -11.11 42.09 -0.81
N SER A 13 -10.57 41.04 -1.43
CA SER A 13 -9.12 40.77 -1.46
C SER A 13 -8.54 41.15 -2.81
N THR A 14 -7.36 41.77 -2.84
CA THR A 14 -6.61 42.04 -4.09
C THR A 14 -5.85 40.81 -4.59
N ILE A 15 -5.60 39.85 -3.70
CA ILE A 15 -4.74 38.68 -3.95
C ILE A 15 -5.52 37.52 -4.60
N TRP A 16 -4.93 36.93 -5.63
CA TRP A 16 -5.44 35.72 -6.28
C TRP A 16 -5.21 34.46 -5.44
N GLN A 17 -6.15 33.53 -5.51
CA GLN A 17 -6.08 32.22 -4.85
C GLN A 17 -6.20 31.12 -5.89
N TRP A 18 -5.54 30.00 -5.62
CA TRP A 18 -5.61 28.80 -6.44
C TRP A 18 -6.12 27.61 -5.63
N SER A 19 -6.92 26.78 -6.28
CA SER A 19 -7.50 25.58 -5.68
C SER A 19 -7.53 24.44 -6.69
N GLN A 20 -7.09 23.27 -6.23
CA GLN A 20 -7.09 22.03 -6.99
C GLN A 20 -7.94 20.99 -6.27
N LYS A 21 -8.93 20.44 -6.97
CA LYS A 21 -9.72 19.31 -6.48
C LYS A 21 -8.93 18.02 -6.61
N VAL A 22 -9.20 17.09 -5.70
CA VAL A 22 -8.74 15.72 -5.83
C VAL A 22 -9.52 15.06 -6.98
N PRO A 23 -8.86 14.37 -7.93
CA PRO A 23 -9.52 13.51 -8.90
C PRO A 23 -10.39 12.43 -8.23
N ASP A 24 -11.53 12.07 -8.82
CA ASP A 24 -12.48 11.13 -8.19
C ASP A 24 -11.86 9.75 -7.91
N ASP A 25 -10.94 9.31 -8.76
CA ASP A 25 -10.18 8.06 -8.61
C ASP A 25 -9.25 8.05 -7.38
N LEU A 26 -8.80 9.22 -6.93
CA LEU A 26 -7.91 9.36 -5.77
C LEU A 26 -8.63 9.85 -4.52
N ARG A 27 -9.95 10.06 -4.58
CA ARG A 27 -10.72 10.73 -3.53
C ARG A 27 -10.65 10.03 -2.17
N GLN A 28 -10.60 8.70 -2.16
CA GLN A 28 -10.49 7.89 -0.94
C GLN A 28 -9.16 8.08 -0.21
N GLN A 29 -8.13 8.59 -0.89
CA GLN A 29 -6.77 8.73 -0.37
C GLN A 29 -6.50 10.11 0.24
N TYR A 30 -7.51 10.98 0.26
CA TYR A 30 -7.41 12.33 0.79
C TYR A 30 -8.52 12.55 1.83
N PRO A 31 -8.22 13.25 2.94
CA PRO A 31 -9.21 13.52 3.98
C PRO A 31 -10.30 14.50 3.53
N THR A 32 -10.06 15.25 2.45
CA THR A 32 -11.00 16.24 1.91
C THR A 32 -11.04 16.20 0.39
N GLN A 33 -12.07 16.81 -0.20
CA GLN A 33 -12.23 16.96 -1.65
C GLN A 33 -11.16 17.85 -2.32
N TRP A 34 -10.32 18.55 -1.54
CA TRP A 34 -9.32 19.48 -2.05
C TRP A 34 -7.92 18.89 -1.89
N ALA A 35 -7.16 18.84 -2.99
CA ALA A 35 -5.78 18.39 -2.98
C ALA A 35 -4.85 19.51 -2.49
N HIS A 36 -5.09 20.74 -2.95
CA HIS A 36 -4.36 21.92 -2.49
C HIS A 36 -5.24 23.16 -2.61
N ARG A 37 -5.15 24.06 -1.62
CA ARG A 37 -5.62 25.44 -1.70
C ARG A 37 -4.54 26.39 -1.21
N CYS A 38 -4.24 27.47 -1.94
CA CYS A 38 -3.26 28.47 -1.51
C CYS A 38 -3.58 29.86 -2.09
N SER A 39 -3.00 30.89 -1.46
CA SER A 39 -2.91 32.22 -2.06
C SER A 39 -1.70 32.29 -2.99
N LEU A 40 -1.88 32.87 -4.16
CA LEU A 40 -0.84 33.11 -5.16
C LEU A 40 -0.02 34.38 -4.86
N LYS A 41 -0.41 35.14 -3.82
CA LYS A 41 0.26 36.36 -3.31
C LYS A 41 0.48 37.48 -4.33
N THR A 42 -0.12 37.40 -5.51
CA THR A 42 -0.08 38.44 -6.54
C THR A 42 -1.47 39.02 -6.79
N SER A 43 -1.51 40.28 -7.19
CA SER A 43 -2.69 40.97 -7.70
C SER A 43 -2.81 40.92 -9.22
N ASP A 44 -1.70 40.65 -9.92
CA ASP A 44 -1.69 40.54 -11.38
C ASP A 44 -2.25 39.19 -11.82
N LEU A 45 -3.21 39.23 -12.74
CA LEU A 45 -3.83 38.03 -13.30
C LEU A 45 -2.85 37.24 -14.18
N ARG A 46 -1.92 37.91 -14.86
CA ARG A 46 -0.96 37.23 -15.72
C ARG A 46 -0.01 36.35 -14.91
N GLU A 47 0.64 36.97 -13.93
CA GLU A 47 1.51 36.27 -12.99
C GLU A 47 0.75 35.17 -12.22
N ALA A 48 -0.49 35.44 -11.79
CA ALA A 48 -1.33 34.44 -11.14
C ALA A 48 -1.57 33.21 -12.02
N ASN A 49 -1.85 33.40 -13.31
CA ASN A 49 -2.06 32.30 -14.24
C ASN A 49 -0.77 31.48 -14.46
N GLU A 50 0.39 32.14 -14.56
CA GLU A 50 1.68 31.47 -14.72
C GLU A 50 2.04 30.64 -13.47
N LEU A 51 1.78 31.16 -12.28
CA LEU A 51 1.96 30.44 -11.02
C LEU A 51 0.98 29.25 -10.89
N ALA A 52 -0.29 29.47 -11.21
CA ALA A 52 -1.31 28.43 -11.17
C ALA A 52 -1.01 27.27 -12.14
N THR A 53 -0.49 27.59 -13.34
CA THR A 53 -0.11 26.58 -14.34
C THR A 53 1.04 25.71 -13.83
N ARG A 54 2.07 26.32 -13.21
CA ARG A 54 3.18 25.60 -12.58
C ARG A 54 2.70 24.68 -11.46
N LEU A 55 1.89 25.21 -10.53
CA LEU A 55 1.32 24.42 -9.45
C LEU A 55 0.44 23.27 -9.96
N HIS A 56 -0.36 23.51 -10.99
CA HIS A 56 -1.20 22.48 -11.59
C HIS A 56 -0.36 21.34 -12.17
N ALA A 57 0.71 21.65 -12.90
CA ALA A 57 1.64 20.64 -13.43
C ALA A 57 2.28 19.79 -12.32
N ASP A 58 2.73 20.43 -11.24
CA ASP A 58 3.29 19.73 -10.08
C ASP A 58 2.29 18.75 -9.46
N TRP A 59 1.04 19.18 -9.30
CA TRP A 59 -0.02 18.34 -8.75
C TRP A 59 -0.42 17.19 -9.66
N LEU A 60 -0.44 17.40 -10.97
CA LEU A 60 -0.64 16.31 -11.94
C LEU A 60 0.44 15.23 -11.78
N GLY A 61 1.71 15.62 -11.62
CA GLY A 61 2.80 14.68 -11.33
C GLY A 61 2.59 13.90 -10.03
N ARG A 62 2.17 14.58 -8.96
CA ARG A 62 1.85 13.93 -7.67
C ARG A 62 0.69 12.94 -7.77
N PHE A 63 -0.35 13.26 -8.53
CA PHE A 63 -1.47 12.34 -8.76
C PHE A 63 -1.02 11.12 -9.57
N ALA A 64 -0.20 11.30 -10.60
CA ALA A 64 0.35 10.18 -11.37
C ALA A 64 1.19 9.24 -10.48
N ALA A 65 2.07 9.80 -9.64
CA ALA A 65 2.85 9.02 -8.68
C ALA A 65 1.95 8.24 -7.69
N LYS A 66 0.88 8.87 -7.18
CA LYS A 66 -0.09 8.19 -6.30
C LYS A 66 -0.84 7.08 -7.02
N ARG A 67 -1.23 7.26 -8.28
CA ARG A 67 -1.87 6.20 -9.08
C ARG A 67 -0.96 4.99 -9.23
N LEU A 68 0.32 5.21 -9.53
CA LEU A 68 1.30 4.12 -9.62
C LEU A 68 1.50 3.40 -8.29
N ALA A 69 1.48 4.13 -7.17
CA ALA A 69 1.60 3.52 -5.85
C ALA A 69 0.38 2.66 -5.47
N LEU A 70 -0.82 3.05 -5.89
CA LEU A 70 -2.06 2.35 -5.55
C LEU A 70 -2.37 1.17 -6.47
N ASN A 71 -2.01 1.30 -7.75
CA ASN A 71 -2.11 0.23 -8.73
C ASN A 71 -0.71 -0.23 -9.11
N PRO A 72 -0.05 -1.06 -8.29
CA PRO A 72 1.16 -1.74 -8.73
C PRO A 72 0.80 -2.54 -9.98
N GLN A 73 1.38 -2.16 -11.12
CA GLN A 73 1.08 -2.83 -12.38
C GLN A 73 1.48 -4.29 -12.27
N ARG A 74 0.57 -5.18 -12.65
CA ARG A 74 0.87 -6.61 -12.75
C ARG A 74 1.97 -6.76 -13.80
N ILE A 75 3.13 -7.23 -13.36
CA ILE A 75 4.24 -7.55 -14.27
C ILE A 75 3.83 -8.80 -15.03
N GLU A 76 3.48 -8.64 -16.31
CA GLU A 76 3.04 -9.77 -17.17
C GLU A 76 4.20 -10.69 -17.54
N THR A 77 5.41 -10.13 -17.68
CA THR A 77 6.61 -10.89 -18.02
C THR A 77 7.73 -10.54 -17.05
N VAL A 78 8.19 -11.54 -16.28
CA VAL A 78 9.33 -11.39 -15.38
C VAL A 78 10.60 -11.47 -16.23
N THR A 79 11.31 -10.35 -16.34
CA THR A 79 12.59 -10.32 -17.06
C THR A 79 13.65 -11.15 -16.32
N PRO A 80 14.65 -11.73 -17.03
CA PRO A 80 15.72 -12.50 -16.39
C PRO A 80 16.52 -11.68 -15.36
N GLU A 81 16.66 -10.38 -15.56
CA GLU A 81 17.33 -9.49 -14.60
C GLU A 81 16.49 -9.29 -13.35
N LEU A 82 15.18 -9.09 -13.50
CA LEU A 82 14.25 -8.96 -12.39
C LEU A 82 14.16 -10.25 -11.58
N SER A 83 14.13 -11.42 -12.25
CA SER A 83 14.12 -12.71 -11.55
C SER A 83 15.39 -12.92 -10.74
N LYS A 84 16.56 -12.58 -11.30
CA LYS A 84 17.85 -12.64 -10.57
C LYS A 84 17.84 -11.74 -9.35
N MET A 85 17.38 -10.50 -9.48
CA MET A 85 17.29 -9.55 -8.37
C MET A 85 16.35 -10.05 -7.27
N LEU A 86 15.17 -10.56 -7.65
CA LEU A 86 14.21 -11.12 -6.70
C LEU A 86 14.78 -12.35 -5.99
N ALA A 87 15.42 -13.26 -6.73
CA ALA A 87 16.07 -14.43 -6.16
C ALA A 87 17.15 -14.02 -5.14
N GLN A 88 17.99 -13.04 -5.45
CA GLN A 88 18.99 -12.52 -4.52
C GLN A 88 18.35 -11.96 -3.24
N ARG A 89 17.28 -11.18 -3.38
CA ARG A 89 16.58 -10.57 -2.23
C ARG A 89 15.90 -11.60 -1.36
N VAL A 90 15.23 -12.59 -1.97
CA VAL A 90 14.59 -13.69 -1.26
C VAL A 90 15.64 -14.53 -0.53
N SER A 91 16.74 -14.90 -1.20
CA SER A 91 17.84 -15.64 -0.58
C SER A 91 18.42 -14.90 0.62
N ALA A 92 18.68 -13.60 0.49
CA ALA A 92 19.19 -12.79 1.60
C ALA A 92 18.20 -12.74 2.78
N ALA A 93 16.91 -12.62 2.50
CA ALA A 93 15.87 -12.64 3.55
C ALA A 93 15.79 -14.00 4.24
N LEU A 94 15.84 -15.10 3.48
CA LEU A 94 15.81 -16.46 4.01
C LEU A 94 17.02 -16.75 4.88
N LEU A 95 18.23 -16.44 4.42
CA LEU A 95 19.46 -16.63 5.20
C LEU A 95 19.43 -15.81 6.49
N ARG A 96 18.95 -14.56 6.43
CA ARG A 96 18.77 -13.74 7.63
C ARG A 96 17.78 -14.37 8.60
N ASN A 97 16.67 -14.91 8.10
CA ASN A 97 15.67 -15.54 8.94
C ASN A 97 16.19 -16.85 9.55
N ASP A 98 16.92 -17.67 8.77
CA ASP A 98 17.60 -18.87 9.24
C ASP A 98 18.61 -18.55 10.37
N ASP A 99 19.41 -17.50 10.20
CA ASP A 99 20.33 -17.04 11.24
C ASP A 99 19.61 -16.61 12.54
N LEU A 100 18.46 -15.94 12.41
CA LEU A 100 17.64 -15.56 13.58
C LEU A 100 17.11 -16.80 14.30
N LEU A 101 16.56 -17.76 13.55
CA LEU A 101 16.04 -19.01 14.11
C LEU A 101 17.16 -19.86 14.74
N ARG A 102 18.37 -19.84 14.18
CA ARG A 102 19.53 -20.57 14.73
C ARG A 102 20.05 -19.94 16.03
N ARG A 103 20.03 -18.61 16.13
CA ARG A 103 20.58 -17.88 17.29
C ARG A 103 19.60 -17.78 18.45
N ASP A 104 18.30 -17.79 18.19
CA ASP A 104 17.27 -17.66 19.20
C ASP A 104 16.36 -18.91 19.26
N PRO A 105 16.54 -19.78 20.27
CA PRO A 105 15.72 -20.98 20.42
C PRO A 105 14.25 -20.67 20.72
N SER A 106 13.92 -19.49 21.25
CA SER A 106 12.53 -19.08 21.49
C SER A 106 11.82 -18.70 20.19
N ALA A 107 12.50 -17.97 19.30
CA ALA A 107 12.03 -17.67 17.96
C ALA A 107 11.85 -18.94 17.11
N ALA A 108 12.78 -19.89 17.21
CA ALA A 108 12.67 -21.20 16.56
C ALA A 108 11.43 -21.98 17.02
N ARG A 109 11.14 -21.97 18.33
CA ARG A 109 9.98 -22.66 18.90
C ARG A 109 8.67 -22.03 18.41
N LEU A 110 8.57 -20.70 18.44
CA LEU A 110 7.38 -19.99 17.95
C LEU A 110 7.15 -20.23 16.45
N PHE A 111 8.21 -20.25 15.65
CA PHE A 111 8.15 -20.59 14.23
C PHE A 111 7.63 -22.02 14.01
N LEU A 112 8.17 -23.01 14.72
CA LEU A 112 7.72 -24.41 14.62
C LEU A 112 6.26 -24.59 15.08
N ASP A 113 5.85 -23.91 16.16
CA ASP A 113 4.48 -23.97 16.65
C ASP A 113 3.51 -23.31 15.66
N THR A 114 3.91 -22.22 15.00
CA THR A 114 3.14 -21.61 13.90
C THR A 114 3.00 -22.58 12.73
N LEU A 115 4.08 -23.25 12.30
CA LEU A 115 4.03 -24.23 11.21
C LEU A 115 3.15 -25.45 11.54
N ARG A 116 3.07 -25.85 12.82
CA ARG A 116 2.17 -26.93 13.25
C ARG A 116 0.70 -26.58 13.06
N GLN A 117 0.32 -25.31 13.20
CA GLN A 117 -1.06 -24.85 12.96
C GLN A 117 -1.48 -24.97 11.49
N PHE A 118 -0.51 -24.88 10.56
CA PHE A 118 -0.73 -25.03 9.12
C PHE A 118 -0.40 -26.44 8.62
N ARG A 119 -0.08 -27.38 9.51
CA ARG A 119 0.23 -28.75 9.13
C ARG A 119 -1.04 -29.45 8.67
N MET A 120 -1.19 -29.60 7.35
CA MET A 120 -2.11 -30.58 6.79
C MET A 120 -1.75 -31.97 7.34
N PRO A 121 -2.73 -32.81 7.75
CA PRO A 121 -2.47 -34.14 8.24
C PRO A 121 -1.77 -34.94 7.14
N THR A 122 -0.45 -35.06 7.25
CA THR A 122 0.37 -35.86 6.37
C THR A 122 0.40 -37.25 6.96
N GLY A 123 -0.20 -38.23 6.27
CA GLY A 123 -0.27 -39.64 6.68
C GLY A 123 1.07 -40.37 6.75
N LEU A 124 2.19 -39.63 6.74
CA LEU A 124 3.53 -40.15 6.90
C LEU A 124 3.85 -40.22 8.39
N LEU A 125 3.60 -41.39 8.96
CA LEU A 125 3.98 -41.76 10.32
C LEU A 125 5.49 -42.03 10.35
N ILE A 126 6.29 -41.04 10.75
CA ILE A 126 7.68 -41.31 11.16
C ILE A 126 7.64 -41.74 12.62
N GLY A 127 7.77 -43.05 12.86
CA GLY A 127 7.80 -43.65 14.19
C GLY A 127 6.43 -43.66 14.87
N SER A 128 5.84 -44.84 15.02
CA SER A 128 4.63 -45.05 15.83
C SER A 128 4.90 -44.62 17.27
N SER A 129 4.52 -43.41 17.64
CA SER A 129 4.30 -43.02 19.03
C SER A 129 2.80 -42.90 19.23
N ALA A 130 2.33 -43.50 20.33
CA ALA A 130 0.93 -43.74 20.65
C ALA A 130 0.06 -42.47 20.58
N PRO A 131 -1.24 -42.59 20.27
CA PRO A 131 -2.14 -41.45 20.20
C PRO A 131 -2.29 -40.79 21.58
N THR A 132 -1.87 -39.53 21.67
CA THR A 132 -2.19 -38.65 22.81
C THR A 132 -3.72 -38.53 22.94
N PRO A 133 -4.32 -38.77 24.11
CA PRO A 133 -5.77 -38.71 24.26
C PRO A 133 -6.29 -37.29 23.98
N ALA A 134 -7.41 -37.24 23.26
CA ALA A 134 -8.11 -36.04 22.90
C ALA A 134 -8.55 -35.28 24.16
N HIS A 135 -7.98 -34.10 24.40
CA HIS A 135 -8.64 -33.12 25.25
C HIS A 135 -9.83 -32.54 24.47
N VAL A 136 -11.01 -33.03 24.83
CA VAL A 136 -12.29 -32.39 24.60
C VAL A 136 -12.21 -31.00 25.23
N GLY A 137 -12.05 -30.00 24.38
CA GLY A 137 -12.07 -28.58 24.72
C GLY A 137 -12.80 -27.88 23.60
N GLU A 138 -14.08 -27.66 23.84
CA GLU A 138 -15.02 -26.87 23.05
C GLU A 138 -14.34 -25.61 22.46
N GLN A 139 -14.07 -25.61 21.16
CA GLN A 139 -13.73 -24.41 20.41
C GLN A 139 -14.65 -24.33 19.21
N VAL A 140 -15.60 -23.40 19.32
CA VAL A 140 -16.42 -22.86 18.23
C VAL A 140 -15.51 -22.60 17.02
N PRO A 141 -15.83 -23.12 15.82
CA PRO A 141 -15.00 -22.86 14.65
C PRO A 141 -15.22 -21.41 14.20
N LEU A 142 -14.26 -20.52 14.51
CA LEU A 142 -14.14 -19.27 13.77
C LEU A 142 -13.58 -19.62 12.38
N ARG A 143 -14.50 -19.70 11.40
CA ARG A 143 -14.16 -19.83 9.97
C ARG A 143 -13.34 -18.59 9.55
N PRO A 144 -12.12 -18.74 8.99
CA PRO A 144 -11.31 -17.59 8.59
C PRO A 144 -11.68 -17.01 7.21
N LEU A 145 -12.78 -17.44 6.57
CA LEU A 145 -13.00 -17.19 5.13
C LEU A 145 -14.47 -16.92 4.70
N ASP A 146 -15.37 -16.60 5.62
CA ASP A 146 -16.69 -16.05 5.24
C ASP A 146 -16.55 -14.54 5.00
N GLY A 147 -16.23 -14.14 3.77
CA GLY A 147 -16.16 -12.73 3.39
C GLY A 147 -15.73 -12.39 1.97
N LEU A 148 -15.45 -13.35 1.10
CA LEU A 148 -15.19 -13.10 -0.33
C LEU A 148 -16.23 -13.80 -1.19
N SER A 149 -17.44 -13.24 -1.17
CA SER A 149 -18.37 -13.39 -2.30
C SER A 149 -17.93 -12.41 -3.38
N ILE A 150 -17.58 -12.93 -4.55
CA ILE A 150 -17.52 -12.18 -5.80
C ILE A 150 -18.76 -12.61 -6.56
N GLU A 151 -19.72 -11.69 -6.72
CA GLU A 151 -20.68 -11.71 -7.83
C GLU A 151 -19.98 -11.24 -9.11
#